data_AF-A0A6N8F0M6-F1
#
_entry.id   AF-A0A6N8F0M6-F1
#
_cell.length_a   1.000
_cell.length_b   1.000
_cell.length_c   1.000
_cell.angle_alpha   90.00
_cell.angle_beta   90.00
_cell.angle_gamma   90.00
#
_symmetry.space_group_name_H-M   'P 1'
#
loop_
_entity.id
_entity.type
_entity.pdbx_description
1 polymer ?
#
loop_
_entity_poly.entity_id
_entity_poly.type
_entity_poly.pdbx_seq_one_letter_code
_entity_poly.pdbx_strand_id
1 'polypeptide(L)' 'MAVDKDKNTQILVTFPNEMVHEIEQFWHDNKLKNRSEAIRDLVAKGLQSQKLGKVEQEE' A
#
# COMPACT_ATOMS: atom_id res chain seq x y z
N MET A 1 1.30 1.24 17.97
CA MET A 1 1.82 -0.12 17.78
C MET A 1 3.33 -0.07 17.96
N ALA A 2 3.89 -0.90 18.85
CA ALA A 2 5.32 -1.15 18.82
C ALA A 2 5.63 -1.87 17.50
N VAL A 3 6.56 -1.34 16.71
CA VAL A 3 6.96 -1.95 15.44
C VAL A 3 8.26 -2.70 15.68
N ASP A 4 8.26 -3.98 15.35
CA ASP A 4 9.47 -4.81 15.29
C ASP A 4 10.38 -4.24 14.18
N LYS A 5 11.48 -3.60 14.61
CA LYS A 5 12.41 -2.89 13.74
C LYS A 5 13.30 -3.81 12.91
N ASP A 6 13.43 -5.08 13.32
CA ASP A 6 14.19 -6.07 12.54
C ASP A 6 13.41 -6.54 11.30
N LYS A 7 12.09 -6.41 11.34
CA LYS A 7 11.19 -6.85 10.26
C LYS A 7 10.57 -5.72 9.45
N ASN A 8 10.50 -4.51 10.01
CA ASN A 8 9.77 -3.40 9.40
C ASN A 8 10.56 -2.10 9.49
N THR A 9 10.57 -1.36 8.39
CA THR A 9 11.06 0.02 8.36
C THR A 9 9.88 0.99 8.41
N GLN A 10 9.97 2.02 9.27
CA GLN A 10 9.00 3.11 9.30
C GLN A 10 9.47 4.24 8.40
N ILE A 11 8.58 4.71 7.52
CA ILE A 11 8.85 5.78 6.57
C ILE A 11 7.80 6.87 6.77
N LEU A 12 8.22 8.12 6.91
CA LEU A 12 7.34 9.27 6.90
C LEU A 12 7.10 9.70 5.46
N VAL A 13 5.83 9.77 5.04
CA VAL A 13 5.43 10.16 3.70
C VAL A 13 4.28 11.16 3.79
N THR A 14 4.32 12.18 2.95
CA THR A 14 3.23 13.15 2.80
C THR A 14 2.38 12.77 1.60
N PHE A 15 1.06 12.69 1.78
CA PHE A 15 0.09 12.41 0.74
C PHE A 15 -0.81 13.62 0.51
N PRO A 16 -1.26 13.87 -0.74
CA PRO A 16 -2.36 14.81 -0.99
C PRO A 16 -3.62 14.40 -0.21
N ASN A 17 -4.40 15.38 0.26
CA ASN A 17 -5.61 15.11 1.05
C ASN A 17 -6.62 14.21 0.32
N GLU A 18 -6.80 14.43 -0.98
CA GLU A 18 -7.68 13.62 -1.83
C GLU A 18 -7.25 12.15 -1.85
N MET A 19 -5.95 11.89 -1.97
CA MET A 19 -5.41 10.53 -1.95
C MET A 19 -5.58 9.87 -0.57
N VAL A 20 -5.45 10.63 0.51
CA VAL A 20 -5.74 10.11 1.86
C VAL A 20 -7.20 9.68 1.97
N HIS A 21 -8.13 10.46 1.40
CA HIS A 21 -9.54 10.12 1.39
C HIS A 21 -9.83 8.83 0.62
N GLU A 22 -9.23 8.66 -0.55
CA GLU A 22 -9.35 7.42 -1.35
C GLU A 22 -8.81 6.20 -0.60
N ILE A 23 -7.66 6.34 0.09
CA ILE A 23 -7.09 5.27 0.92
C ILE A 23 -8.04 4.91 2.07
N GLU A 24 -8.70 5.89 2.69
CA GLU A 24 -9.66 5.66 3.77
C GLU A 24 -10.95 4.99 3.28
N GLN A 25 -11.47 5.39 2.13
CA GLN A 25 -12.58 4.69 1.48
C GLN A 25 -12.22 3.23 1.21
N PHE A 26 -11.07 2.98 0.56
CA PHE A 26 -10.59 1.63 0.28
C PHE A 26 -10.45 0.80 1.56
N TRP A 27 -9.93 1.39 2.64
CA TRP A 27 -9.84 0.73 3.94
C TRP A 27 -11.22 0.28 4.43
N HIS A 28 -12.19 1.17 4.49
CA HIS A 28 -13.52 0.88 5.00
C HIS A 28 -14.27 -0.15 4.15
N ASP A 29 -14.21 -0.02 2.82
CA ASP A 29 -14.88 -0.92 1.89
C ASP A 29 -14.34 -2.35 1.99
N ASN A 30 -13.03 -2.50 2.19
CA ASN A 30 -12.36 -3.80 2.33
C ASN A 30 -12.30 -4.30 3.78
N LYS A 31 -12.89 -3.57 4.74
CA LYS A 31 -12.95 -3.93 6.17
C LYS A 31 -11.58 -4.29 6.76
N LEU A 32 -10.52 -3.58 6.35
CA LEU A 32 -9.16 -3.85 6.86
C LEU A 32 -9.04 -3.38 8.32
N LYS A 33 -8.00 -3.78 9.04
CA LYS A 33 -7.90 -3.48 10.47
C LYS A 33 -7.43 -2.05 10.75
N ASN A 34 -6.65 -1.48 9.84
CA ASN A 34 -6.08 -0.14 9.97
C ASN A 34 -5.65 0.42 8.61
N ARG A 35 -5.49 1.75 8.55
CA ARG A 35 -5.00 2.46 7.36
C ARG A 35 -3.65 1.95 6.86
N SER A 36 -2.74 1.50 7.74
CA SER A 36 -1.44 0.97 7.31
C SER A 36 -1.56 -0.35 6.55
N GLU A 37 -2.54 -1.20 6.87
CA GLU A 37 -2.85 -2.39 6.07
C GLU A 37 -3.38 -2.01 4.70
N ALA A 38 -4.28 -1.03 4.62
CA ALA A 38 -4.80 -0.49 3.36
C ALA A 38 -3.69 0.02 2.44
N ILE A 39 -2.79 0.84 2.98
CA ILE A 39 -1.64 1.37 2.23
C ILE A 39 -0.75 0.23 1.74
N ARG A 40 -0.44 -0.78 2.58
CA ARG A 40 0.39 -1.91 2.17
C ARG A 40 -0.25 -2.75 1.07
N ASP A 41 -1.56 -3.00 1.15
CA ASP A 41 -2.28 -3.77 0.12
C ASP A 41 -2.29 -3.02 -1.22
N LEU A 42 -2.61 -1.72 -1.21
CA LEU A 42 -2.57 -0.87 -2.40
C LEU A 42 -1.17 -0.82 -3.04
N VAL A 43 -0.12 -0.65 -2.23
CA VAL A 43 1.27 -0.66 -2.71
C VAL A 43 1.65 -2.04 -3.26
N ALA A 44 1.27 -3.13 -2.60
CA ALA A 44 1.55 -4.48 -3.07
C ALA A 44 0.90 -4.75 -4.44
N LYS A 45 -0.38 -4.35 -4.60
CA LYS A 45 -1.10 -4.44 -5.88
C LYS A 45 -0.42 -3.64 -6.97
N GLY A 46 -0.04 -2.39 -6.69
CA GLY A 46 0.70 -1.55 -7.64
C GLY A 46 2.05 -2.15 -8.07
N LEU A 47 2.82 -2.69 -7.12
CA LEU A 47 4.10 -3.34 -7.40
C LEU A 47 3.94 -4.64 -8.19
N GLN A 48 2.89 -5.42 -7.91
CA GLN A 48 2.59 -6.64 -8.68
C GLN A 48 2.25 -6.31 -10.13
N SER A 49 1.37 -5.34 -10.37
CA SER A 49 1.01 -4.90 -11.73
C SER A 49 2.24 -4.45 -12.53
N GLN A 50 3.19 -3.76 -11.90
CA GLN A 50 4.45 -3.39 -12.55
C GLN A 50 5.35 -4.58 -12.87
N LYS A 51 5.34 -5.63 -12.05
CA LYS A 51 6.12 -6.85 -12.32
C LYS A 51 5.51 -7.66 -13.46
N LEU A 52 4.19 -7.84 -13.48
CA LEU A 52 3.51 -8.56 -14.56
C LEU A 52 3.71 -7.86 -15.92
N GLY A 53 3.60 -6.53 -15.97
CA GLY A 53 3.85 -5.77 -17.19
C GLY A 53 5.31 -5.79 -17.69
N LYS A 54 6.27 -6.25 -16.88
CA LYS A 54 7.66 -6.48 -17.30
C LYS A 54 7.88 -7.88 -17.87
N VAL A 55 7.11 -8.88 -17.42
CA VAL A 55 7.21 -10.25 -17.94
C VAL A 55 6.75 -10.31 -19.41
N GLU A 56 5.73 -9.53 -19.77
CA GLU A 56 5.22 -9.45 -21.16
C GLU A 56 6.14 -8.65 -22.12
N GLN A 57 7.18 -7.98 -21.61
CA GLN A 57 8.12 -7.20 -22.42
C GLN A 57 9.47 -7.91 -22.66
N GLU A 58 9.66 -9.10 -22.07
CA GLU A 58 10.89 -9.90 -22.20
C GLU A 58 10.68 -11.22 -22.98
N GLU A 59 9.48 -11.51 -23.49
CA GLU A 59 9.18 -12.67 -24.38
C GLU A 59 9.06 -12.28 -25.87
#